data_AF-A0A850AB78-F1
#
_entry.id   AF-A0A850AB78-F1
#
_cell.length_a   1.000
_cell.length_b   1.000
_cell.length_c   1.000
_cell.angle_alpha   90.00
_cell.angle_beta   90.00
_cell.angle_gamma   90.00
#
_symmetry.space_group_name_H-M   'P 1'
#
loop_
_entity.id
_entity.type
_entity.pdbx_description
1 polymer ?
#
loop_
_entity_poly.entity_id
_entity_poly.type
_entity_poly.pdbx_seq_one_letter_code
_entity_poly.pdbx_strand_id
1 'polypeptide(L)'
;MALSQPSPVLLLISYCGLTLLASLAGGWIPLWIRLTHTRLQVATSFVAGMMLGIAILHLLPHAWQDFQSIDRAVAWLLGGFLVMFFIQRFFHFHHHDVPDEAPEGADPGSGGRCEHPHEHTLAHKSAGHLSWGGAAFGLTLHSLIDGVALAASVAAEAGGQHGWMLGFGTFAVILLHKPFDAMAIGTLMAASGWSRSARHWANVLFALAIPLGVVLFNFGASQLTEPGHHLLGVALAFTAGTFLCIAASDLLPELQFHSHDRVKLSAALLGQPAIQALRRYLQEGRPALLDEGSEPAAGKARLFLNDQGQPIASAKTISNILDKYLALADLPRHVTPHTLRHSFATHLLEGGADLRSVQELLGHESLQTTTLYTHVSTRRLRGTVQAAHPRARAPEATGARPPGEDAGEWQK
;
A
#
# COMPACT_ATOMS: atom_id res chain seq x y z
N MET A 1 -24.66 -31.30 6.90
CA MET A 1 -25.37 -30.76 5.73
C MET A 1 -24.34 -30.04 4.88
N ALA A 2 -23.76 -30.71 3.89
CA ALA A 2 -22.76 -30.10 3.02
C ALA A 2 -23.49 -29.06 2.16
N LEU A 3 -23.26 -27.78 2.42
CA LEU A 3 -23.71 -26.71 1.53
C LEU A 3 -23.13 -27.00 0.15
N SER A 4 -23.98 -27.23 -0.84
CA SER A 4 -23.54 -27.40 -2.22
C SER A 4 -22.78 -26.14 -2.64
N GLN A 5 -21.53 -26.32 -3.06
CA GLN A 5 -20.72 -25.20 -3.55
C GLN A 5 -21.48 -24.55 -4.72
N PRO A 6 -21.72 -23.22 -4.69
CA PRO A 6 -22.43 -22.55 -5.77
C PRO A 6 -21.65 -22.72 -7.08
N SER A 7 -22.38 -22.85 -8.20
CA SER A 7 -21.74 -23.00 -9.51
C SER A 7 -20.80 -21.81 -9.78
N PRO A 8 -19.62 -22.01 -10.38
CA PRO A 8 -18.65 -20.94 -10.67
C PRO A 8 -19.26 -19.78 -11.46
N VAL A 9 -20.18 -20.09 -12.38
CA VAL A 9 -20.93 -19.09 -13.16
C VAL A 9 -21.81 -18.21 -12.26
N LEU A 10 -22.56 -18.80 -11.33
CA LEU A 10 -23.40 -18.05 -10.40
C LEU A 10 -22.57 -17.17 -9.46
N LEU A 11 -21.39 -17.64 -9.03
CA LEU A 11 -20.44 -16.84 -8.25
C LEU A 11 -19.92 -15.64 -9.06
N LEU A 12 -19.53 -15.85 -10.31
CA LEU A 12 -19.07 -14.74 -11.15
C LEU A 12 -20.17 -13.71 -11.40
N ILE A 13 -21.41 -14.15 -11.64
CA ILE A 13 -22.57 -13.25 -11.80
C ILE A 13 -22.78 -12.44 -10.52
N SER A 14 -22.75 -13.08 -9.34
CA SER A 14 -22.96 -12.38 -8.07
C SER A 14 -21.83 -11.39 -7.76
N TYR A 15 -20.58 -11.79 -7.96
CA TYR A 15 -19.40 -10.93 -7.78
C TYR A 15 -19.38 -9.75 -8.76
N CYS A 16 -19.71 -9.98 -10.04
CA CYS A 16 -19.87 -8.90 -11.03
C CYS A 16 -20.99 -7.93 -10.64
N GLY A 17 -22.13 -8.45 -10.18
CA GLY A 17 -23.25 -7.61 -9.72
C GLY A 17 -22.86 -6.72 -8.54
N LEU A 18 -22.19 -7.29 -7.53
CA LEU A 18 -21.77 -6.54 -6.35
C LEU A 18 -20.66 -5.51 -6.66
N THR A 19 -19.67 -5.86 -7.48
CA THR A 19 -18.61 -4.91 -7.90
C THR A 19 -19.14 -3.80 -8.78
N LEU A 20 -20.10 -4.08 -9.66
CA LEU A 20 -20.80 -3.06 -10.45
C LEU A 20 -21.54 -2.09 -9.53
N LEU A 21 -22.32 -2.59 -8.57
CA LEU A 21 -23.01 -1.75 -7.60
C LEU A 21 -22.03 -0.90 -6.76
N ALA A 22 -20.92 -1.47 -6.32
CA ALA A 22 -19.89 -0.75 -5.58
C ALA A 22 -19.23 0.35 -6.43
N SER A 23 -18.94 0.08 -7.70
CA SER A 23 -18.43 1.10 -8.65
C SER A 23 -19.43 2.24 -8.85
N LEU A 24 -20.71 1.91 -9.04
CA LEU A 24 -21.77 2.91 -9.17
C LEU A 24 -21.88 3.78 -7.92
N ALA A 25 -21.86 3.15 -6.73
CA ALA A 25 -21.86 3.85 -5.46
C ALA A 25 -20.63 4.77 -5.31
N GLY A 26 -19.44 4.34 -5.73
CA GLY A 26 -18.20 5.13 -5.69
C GLY A 26 -18.30 6.50 -6.37
N GLY A 27 -18.99 6.58 -7.50
CA GLY A 27 -19.25 7.84 -8.19
C GLY A 27 -20.22 8.79 -7.45
N TRP A 28 -20.91 8.29 -6.42
CA TRP A 28 -21.82 9.07 -5.56
C TRP A 28 -21.23 9.37 -4.18
N ILE A 29 -20.23 8.63 -3.71
CA ILE A 29 -19.61 8.80 -2.38
C ILE A 29 -19.22 10.27 -2.09
N PRO A 30 -18.55 11.01 -2.99
CA PRO A 30 -18.17 12.41 -2.73
C PRO A 30 -19.36 13.36 -2.54
N LEU A 31 -20.54 12.98 -3.02
CA LEU A 31 -21.75 13.79 -2.91
C LEU A 31 -22.46 13.60 -1.57
N TRP A 32 -22.20 12.49 -0.88
CA TRP A 32 -22.98 12.04 0.29
C TRP A 32 -22.14 12.01 1.57
N ILE A 33 -20.81 11.87 1.46
CA ILE A 33 -19.91 11.68 2.59
C ILE A 33 -18.70 12.61 2.44
N ARG A 34 -18.44 13.44 3.46
CA ARG A 34 -17.15 14.12 3.60
C ARG A 34 -16.12 13.11 4.10
N LEU A 35 -15.36 12.52 3.18
CA LEU A 35 -14.20 11.68 3.53
C LEU A 35 -13.08 12.59 4.01
N THR A 36 -12.66 12.43 5.27
CA THR A 36 -11.46 13.10 5.77
C THR A 36 -10.23 12.43 5.18
N HIS A 37 -9.16 13.19 4.98
CA HIS A 37 -7.88 12.71 4.44
C HIS A 37 -7.40 11.43 5.15
N THR A 38 -7.38 11.42 6.50
CA THR A 38 -6.98 10.25 7.29
C THR A 38 -7.86 9.01 7.08
N ARG A 39 -9.17 9.17 6.85
CA ARG A 39 -10.06 8.01 6.62
C ARG A 39 -9.83 7.40 5.25
N LEU A 40 -9.58 8.24 4.25
CA LEU A 40 -9.24 7.80 2.91
C LEU A 40 -7.91 7.04 2.93
N GLN A 41 -6.91 7.54 3.64
CA GLN A 41 -5.59 6.91 3.79
C GLN A 41 -5.61 5.56 4.51
N VAL A 42 -6.37 5.45 5.60
CA VAL A 42 -6.53 4.18 6.32
C VAL A 42 -7.22 3.16 5.41
N ALA A 43 -8.21 3.58 4.64
CA ALA A 43 -8.91 2.71 3.70
C ALA A 43 -7.99 2.25 2.55
N THR A 44 -7.25 3.16 1.92
CA THR A 44 -6.31 2.82 0.83
C THR A 44 -5.17 1.94 1.34
N SER A 45 -4.63 2.19 2.54
CA SER A 45 -3.59 1.35 3.15
C SER A 45 -4.08 -0.07 3.45
N PHE A 46 -5.30 -0.19 3.96
CA PHE A 46 -5.92 -1.51 4.21
C PHE A 46 -6.12 -2.27 2.89
N VAL A 47 -6.65 -1.59 1.87
CA VAL A 47 -6.83 -2.13 0.52
C VAL A 47 -5.51 -2.58 -0.10
N ALA A 48 -4.48 -1.74 -0.06
CA ALA A 48 -3.16 -2.06 -0.58
C ALA A 48 -2.52 -3.26 0.14
N GLY A 49 -2.71 -3.37 1.46
CA GLY A 49 -2.27 -4.53 2.24
C GLY A 49 -3.01 -5.83 1.85
N MET A 50 -4.31 -5.76 1.55
CA MET A 50 -5.05 -6.91 1.00
C MET A 50 -4.55 -7.29 -0.39
N MET A 51 -4.34 -6.31 -1.28
CA MET A 51 -3.82 -6.54 -2.64
C MET A 51 -2.46 -7.24 -2.59
N LEU A 52 -1.55 -6.76 -1.75
CA LEU A 52 -0.24 -7.36 -1.53
C LEU A 52 -0.35 -8.81 -0.99
N GLY A 53 -1.21 -9.03 0.01
CA GLY A 53 -1.44 -10.35 0.58
C GLY A 53 -1.98 -11.34 -0.45
N ILE A 54 -2.99 -10.95 -1.22
CA ILE A 54 -3.59 -11.81 -2.24
C ILE A 54 -2.63 -12.08 -3.40
N ALA A 55 -1.88 -11.07 -3.85
CA ALA A 55 -0.89 -11.24 -4.89
C ALA A 55 0.17 -12.29 -4.52
N ILE A 56 0.77 -12.17 -3.34
CA ILE A 56 1.92 -12.99 -2.92
C ILE A 56 1.49 -14.35 -2.35
N LEU A 57 0.44 -14.38 -1.52
CA LEU A 57 0.08 -15.59 -0.77
C LEU A 57 -0.92 -16.48 -1.50
N HIS A 58 -1.62 -15.93 -2.50
CA HIS A 58 -2.68 -16.63 -3.20
C HIS A 58 -2.43 -16.71 -4.72
N LEU A 59 -2.37 -15.60 -5.43
CA LEU A 59 -2.28 -15.60 -6.90
C LEU A 59 -0.97 -16.21 -7.41
N LEU A 60 0.18 -15.78 -6.87
CA LEU A 60 1.49 -16.27 -7.31
C LEU A 60 1.70 -17.78 -7.05
N PRO A 61 1.39 -18.33 -5.86
CA PRO A 61 1.49 -19.78 -5.61
C PRO A 61 0.61 -20.63 -6.54
N HIS A 62 -0.63 -20.19 -6.81
CA HIS A 62 -1.52 -20.91 -7.72
C HIS A 62 -1.03 -20.84 -9.18
N ALA A 63 -0.46 -19.70 -9.58
CA ALA A 63 0.17 -19.61 -10.90
C ALA A 63 1.38 -20.56 -11.02
N TRP A 64 2.19 -20.66 -9.97
CA TRP A 64 3.29 -21.63 -9.94
C TRP A 64 2.79 -23.07 -10.02
N GLN A 65 1.71 -23.41 -9.33
CA GLN A 65 1.09 -24.74 -9.42
C GLN A 65 0.56 -25.05 -10.83
N ASP A 66 -0.01 -24.08 -11.53
CA ASP A 66 -0.46 -24.26 -12.91
C ASP A 66 0.72 -24.46 -13.87
N PHE A 67 1.76 -23.62 -13.75
CA PHE A 67 2.95 -23.69 -14.62
C PHE A 67 3.90 -24.86 -14.29
N GLN A 68 3.89 -25.36 -13.04
CA GLN A 68 4.94 -26.22 -12.48
C GLN A 68 6.36 -25.63 -12.66
N SER A 69 6.48 -24.30 -12.74
CA SER A 69 7.72 -23.58 -12.99
C SER A 69 7.67 -22.19 -12.36
N ILE A 70 8.57 -21.94 -11.41
CA ILE A 70 8.65 -20.65 -10.73
C ILE A 70 9.16 -19.55 -11.67
N ASP A 71 10.07 -19.86 -12.58
CA ASP A 71 10.61 -18.90 -13.55
C ASP A 71 9.51 -18.34 -14.45
N ARG A 72 8.61 -19.20 -14.94
CA ARG A 72 7.45 -18.78 -15.75
C ARG A 72 6.48 -17.95 -14.94
N ALA A 73 6.17 -18.35 -13.70
CA ALA A 73 5.28 -17.60 -12.82
C ALA A 73 5.83 -16.20 -12.52
N VAL A 74 7.12 -16.10 -12.17
CA VAL A 74 7.79 -14.82 -11.88
C VAL A 74 7.91 -13.95 -13.13
N ALA A 75 8.19 -14.52 -14.31
CA ALA A 75 8.25 -13.76 -15.56
C ALA A 75 6.91 -13.10 -15.89
N TRP A 76 5.79 -13.82 -15.75
CA TRP A 76 4.45 -13.26 -15.96
C TRP A 76 4.06 -12.25 -14.87
N LEU A 77 4.48 -12.47 -13.62
CA LEU A 77 4.34 -11.49 -12.55
C LEU A 77 5.08 -10.19 -12.88
N LEU A 78 6.33 -10.26 -13.33
CA LEU A 78 7.08 -9.08 -13.77
C LEU A 78 6.42 -8.40 -14.97
N GLY A 79 5.90 -9.17 -15.93
CA GLY A 79 5.12 -8.65 -17.05
C GLY A 79 3.91 -7.84 -16.58
N GLY A 80 3.12 -8.39 -15.65
CA GLY A 80 1.98 -7.70 -15.05
C GLY A 80 2.37 -6.44 -14.29
N PHE A 81 3.43 -6.51 -13.48
CA PHE A 81 3.96 -5.36 -12.76
C PHE A 81 4.36 -4.23 -13.71
N LEU A 82 5.11 -4.54 -14.77
CA LEU A 82 5.58 -3.55 -15.74
C LEU A 82 4.42 -2.95 -16.55
N VAL A 83 3.48 -3.78 -17.00
CA VAL A 83 2.29 -3.28 -17.71
C VAL A 83 1.52 -2.31 -16.82
N MET A 84 1.24 -2.69 -15.57
CA MET A 84 0.54 -1.81 -14.63
C MET A 84 1.35 -0.54 -14.33
N PHE A 85 2.66 -0.65 -14.13
CA PHE A 85 3.54 0.50 -13.93
C PHE A 85 3.45 1.51 -15.08
N PHE A 86 3.48 1.04 -16.34
CA PHE A 86 3.37 1.93 -17.49
C PHE A 86 1.95 2.50 -17.66
N ILE A 87 0.91 1.71 -17.34
CA ILE A 87 -0.47 2.21 -17.29
C ILE A 87 -0.55 3.37 -16.29
N GLN A 88 -0.05 3.17 -15.08
CA GLN A 88 -0.03 4.23 -14.05
C GLN A 88 0.80 5.43 -14.51
N ARG A 89 2.01 5.19 -15.03
CA ARG A 89 2.96 6.24 -15.42
C ARG A 89 2.43 7.17 -16.52
N PHE A 90 1.74 6.61 -17.51
CA PHE A 90 1.31 7.36 -18.69
C PHE A 90 -0.16 7.76 -18.66
N PHE A 91 -0.98 7.07 -17.88
CA PHE A 91 -2.43 7.27 -17.88
C PHE A 91 -3.03 7.60 -16.51
N HIS A 92 -2.34 7.44 -15.38
CA HIS A 92 -2.93 7.68 -14.06
C HIS A 92 -2.10 8.66 -13.20
N PHE A 93 -2.68 9.82 -12.87
CA PHE A 93 -2.13 10.74 -11.88
C PHE A 93 -2.79 10.48 -10.53
N HIS A 94 -2.06 9.88 -9.58
CA HIS A 94 -2.48 9.74 -8.19
C HIS A 94 -2.44 11.10 -7.49
N HIS A 95 -3.57 11.81 -7.40
CA HIS A 95 -3.82 12.77 -6.32
C HIS A 95 -5.20 12.44 -5.73
N HIS A 96 -5.19 11.79 -4.57
CA HIS A 96 -6.38 11.62 -3.71
C HIS A 96 -6.60 12.83 -2.79
N ASP A 97 -5.92 13.95 -3.08
CA ASP A 97 -6.03 15.16 -2.29
C ASP A 97 -7.41 15.78 -2.53
N VAL A 98 -8.21 15.81 -1.47
CA VAL A 98 -9.38 16.68 -1.41
C VAL A 98 -8.81 18.10 -1.49
N PRO A 99 -9.26 18.95 -2.43
CA PRO A 99 -8.81 20.34 -2.47
C PRO A 99 -9.11 20.98 -1.11
N ASP A 100 -8.09 21.53 -0.46
CA ASP A 100 -8.28 22.30 0.76
C ASP A 100 -9.29 23.42 0.47
N GLU A 101 -10.42 23.40 1.19
CA GLU A 101 -11.35 24.53 1.21
C GLU A 101 -10.54 25.75 1.64
N ALA A 102 -10.46 26.76 0.77
CA ALA A 102 -9.83 28.04 1.09
C ALA A 102 -10.38 28.54 2.44
N PRO A 103 -9.55 29.06 3.35
CA PRO A 103 -10.02 29.49 4.65
C PRO A 103 -11.05 30.61 4.47
N GLU A 104 -12.32 30.31 4.75
CA GLU A 104 -13.37 31.29 5.01
C GLU A 104 -12.97 32.09 6.25
N GLY A 105 -12.30 33.23 6.06
CA GLY A 105 -11.90 34.08 7.18
C GLY A 105 -10.96 35.24 6.89
N ALA A 106 -10.77 35.66 5.62
CA ALA A 106 -10.02 36.87 5.34
C ALA A 106 -10.96 38.10 5.43
N ASP A 107 -10.90 38.75 6.57
CA ASP A 107 -11.51 40.02 6.95
C ASP A 107 -11.28 41.13 5.87
N PRO A 108 -12.33 41.80 5.34
CA PRO A 108 -12.17 42.83 4.33
C PRO A 108 -11.77 44.16 5.00
N GLY A 109 -10.51 44.26 5.44
CA GLY A 109 -10.13 45.39 6.29
C GLY A 109 -8.64 45.59 6.54
N SER A 110 -7.76 45.49 5.54
CA SER A 110 -6.48 46.22 5.62
C SER A 110 -5.92 46.52 4.23
N GLY A 111 -5.81 47.82 3.94
CA GLY A 111 -5.12 48.33 2.76
C GLY A 111 -3.61 48.20 2.93
N GLY A 112 -2.99 47.45 2.02
CA GLY A 112 -1.54 47.36 1.90
C GLY A 112 -1.18 46.92 0.49
N ARG A 113 -0.80 47.89 -0.35
CA ARG A 113 -0.26 47.65 -1.69
C ARG A 113 1.11 46.96 -1.55
N CYS A 114 1.21 45.71 -1.97
CA CYS A 114 2.49 45.06 -2.28
C CYS A 114 2.40 44.46 -3.68
N GLU A 115 2.99 45.14 -4.66
CA GLU A 115 3.29 44.59 -5.98
C GLU A 115 4.47 43.61 -5.81
N HIS A 116 4.20 42.32 -5.94
CA HIS A 116 5.23 41.32 -6.19
C HIS A 116 5.04 40.77 -7.61
N PRO A 117 6.07 40.81 -8.48
CA PRO A 117 6.00 40.16 -9.77
C PRO A 117 6.06 38.65 -9.53
N HIS A 118 4.93 37.97 -9.77
CA HIS A 118 4.89 36.51 -9.77
C HIS A 118 5.66 35.99 -11.00
N GLU A 119 6.96 35.72 -10.83
CA GLU A 119 7.66 34.74 -11.63
C GLU A 119 7.04 33.37 -11.34
N HIS A 120 5.98 33.05 -12.07
CA HIS A 120 5.50 31.68 -12.22
C HIS A 120 6.61 30.88 -12.91
N THR A 121 7.49 30.33 -12.09
CA THR A 121 8.56 29.44 -12.48
C THR A 121 8.02 28.34 -13.38
N LEU A 122 8.80 28.06 -14.42
CA LEU A 122 8.56 27.12 -15.51
C LEU A 122 8.23 25.67 -15.08
N ALA A 123 8.22 25.38 -13.77
CA ALA A 123 7.73 24.13 -13.17
C ALA A 123 6.21 23.93 -13.38
N HIS A 124 5.41 25.00 -13.43
CA HIS A 124 3.97 24.89 -13.75
C HIS A 124 3.69 24.57 -15.23
N LYS A 125 4.67 24.76 -16.13
CA LYS A 125 4.53 24.46 -17.56
C LYS A 125 4.93 23.03 -17.93
N SER A 126 5.66 22.32 -17.08
CA SER A 126 6.11 20.94 -17.35
C SER A 126 5.17 19.85 -16.79
N ALA A 127 4.17 20.23 -15.99
CA ALA A 127 3.03 19.39 -15.65
C ALA A 127 1.95 19.49 -16.75
N GLY A 128 2.33 19.13 -17.98
CA GLY A 128 1.45 19.23 -19.15
C GLY A 128 0.28 18.25 -19.08
N HIS A 129 -0.94 18.80 -18.96
CA HIS A 129 -2.21 18.25 -19.46
C HIS A 129 -2.30 16.71 -19.56
N LEU A 130 -2.51 16.00 -18.45
CA LEU A 130 -3.22 14.73 -18.57
C LEU A 130 -4.71 14.99 -18.39
N SER A 131 -5.45 14.87 -19.49
CA SER A 131 -6.90 15.05 -19.49
C SER A 131 -7.53 13.97 -18.64
N TRP A 132 -8.69 14.27 -18.05
CA TRP A 132 -9.58 13.28 -17.44
C TRP A 132 -9.70 11.98 -18.28
N GLY A 133 -9.66 12.09 -19.62
CA GLY A 133 -9.73 10.95 -20.53
C GLY A 133 -8.56 9.96 -20.39
N GLY A 134 -7.34 10.44 -20.11
CA GLY A 134 -6.19 9.57 -19.83
C GLY A 134 -6.40 8.76 -18.56
N ALA A 135 -6.80 9.43 -17.47
CA ALA A 135 -7.12 8.79 -16.19
C ALA A 135 -8.25 7.76 -16.31
N ALA A 136 -9.33 8.11 -17.01
CA ALA A 136 -10.43 7.20 -17.26
C ALA A 136 -10.01 5.97 -18.08
N PHE A 137 -9.18 6.16 -19.11
CA PHE A 137 -8.66 5.05 -19.92
C PHE A 137 -7.77 4.10 -19.10
N GLY A 138 -6.78 4.64 -18.37
CA GLY A 138 -5.88 3.85 -17.54
C GLY A 138 -6.61 3.03 -16.48
N LEU A 139 -7.54 3.66 -15.76
CA LEU A 139 -8.38 2.98 -14.77
C LEU A 139 -9.29 1.94 -15.41
N THR A 140 -9.84 2.20 -16.59
CA THR A 140 -10.69 1.23 -17.30
C THR A 140 -9.88 -0.02 -17.67
N LEU A 141 -8.64 0.15 -18.16
CA LEU A 141 -7.75 -0.96 -18.47
C LEU A 141 -7.36 -1.75 -17.21
N HIS A 142 -7.06 -1.05 -16.11
CA HIS A 142 -6.87 -1.67 -14.80
C HIS A 142 -8.07 -2.53 -14.39
N SER A 143 -9.27 -1.97 -14.47
CA SER A 143 -10.50 -2.70 -14.11
C SER A 143 -10.88 -3.83 -15.07
N LEU A 144 -10.42 -3.81 -16.32
CA LEU A 144 -10.53 -4.96 -17.22
C LEU A 144 -9.65 -6.12 -16.73
N ILE A 145 -8.42 -5.79 -16.29
CA ILE A 145 -7.50 -6.76 -15.70
C ILE A 145 -8.09 -7.35 -14.40
N ASP A 146 -8.75 -6.54 -13.58
CA ASP A 146 -9.48 -7.03 -12.39
C ASP A 146 -10.59 -8.04 -12.74
N GLY A 147 -11.29 -7.83 -13.87
CA GLY A 147 -12.28 -8.79 -14.37
C GLY A 147 -11.65 -10.13 -14.77
N VAL A 148 -10.51 -10.07 -15.48
CA VAL A 148 -9.73 -11.26 -15.84
C VAL A 148 -9.23 -11.99 -14.58
N ALA A 149 -8.73 -11.25 -13.60
CA ALA A 149 -8.29 -11.75 -12.31
C ALA A 149 -9.40 -12.50 -11.57
N LEU A 150 -10.58 -11.88 -11.47
CA LEU A 150 -11.74 -12.45 -10.80
C LEU A 150 -12.16 -13.78 -11.44
N ALA A 151 -12.23 -13.81 -12.77
CA ALA A 151 -12.58 -15.02 -13.52
C ALA A 151 -11.53 -16.13 -13.34
N ALA A 152 -10.25 -15.79 -13.46
CA ALA A 152 -9.14 -16.73 -13.25
C ALA A 152 -9.15 -17.31 -11.83
N SER A 153 -9.32 -16.47 -10.80
CA SER A 153 -9.36 -16.92 -9.40
C SER A 153 -10.54 -17.85 -9.11
N VAL A 154 -11.74 -17.56 -9.63
CA VAL A 154 -12.90 -18.45 -9.47
C VAL A 154 -12.72 -19.76 -10.27
N ALA A 155 -12.10 -19.70 -11.46
CA ALA A 155 -11.80 -20.89 -12.24
C ALA A 155 -10.78 -21.80 -11.55
N ALA A 156 -9.73 -21.24 -10.95
CA ALA A 156 -8.72 -22.01 -10.22
C ALA A 156 -9.32 -22.70 -8.98
N GLU A 157 -10.22 -22.00 -8.27
CA GLU A 157 -10.93 -22.54 -7.11
C GLU A 157 -11.86 -23.70 -7.50
N ALA A 158 -12.56 -23.59 -8.63
CA ALA A 158 -13.41 -24.66 -9.15
C ALA A 158 -12.62 -25.92 -9.55
N GLY A 159 -11.33 -25.77 -9.90
CA GLY A 159 -10.42 -26.86 -10.25
C GLY A 159 -9.92 -27.71 -9.08
N GLY A 160 -10.35 -27.44 -7.85
CA GLY A 160 -10.03 -28.28 -6.68
C GLY A 160 -8.68 -28.02 -6.02
N GLN A 161 -7.98 -26.94 -6.40
CA GLN A 161 -6.77 -26.52 -5.70
C GLN A 161 -7.14 -25.67 -4.47
N HIS A 162 -6.71 -26.14 -3.29
CA HIS A 162 -7.07 -25.70 -1.94
C HIS A 162 -7.39 -24.20 -1.74
N GLY A 163 -8.68 -23.91 -1.45
CA GLY A 163 -9.11 -22.78 -0.61
C GLY A 163 -10.20 -21.89 -1.23
N TRP A 164 -11.37 -21.82 -0.58
CA TRP A 164 -12.48 -20.89 -0.87
C TRP A 164 -12.12 -19.39 -0.85
N MET A 165 -10.85 -19.10 -0.54
CA MET A 165 -10.35 -17.77 -0.29
C MET A 165 -9.75 -17.11 -1.54
N LEU A 166 -9.45 -17.86 -2.61
CA LEU A 166 -8.83 -17.27 -3.81
C LEU A 166 -9.83 -16.41 -4.59
N GLY A 167 -10.96 -16.99 -5.01
CA GLY A 167 -12.02 -16.27 -5.71
C GLY A 167 -12.63 -15.18 -4.82
N PHE A 168 -13.00 -15.54 -3.58
CA PHE A 168 -13.55 -14.57 -2.62
C PHE A 168 -12.57 -13.45 -2.27
N GLY A 169 -11.29 -13.76 -2.05
CA GLY A 169 -10.29 -12.76 -1.73
C GLY A 169 -10.11 -11.78 -2.88
N THR A 170 -9.93 -12.28 -4.10
CA THR A 170 -9.78 -11.45 -5.30
C THR A 170 -11.00 -10.54 -5.47
N PHE A 171 -12.21 -11.11 -5.32
CA PHE A 171 -13.45 -10.35 -5.28
C PHE A 171 -13.44 -9.26 -4.20
N ALA A 172 -13.06 -9.58 -2.97
CA ALA A 172 -13.08 -8.64 -1.85
C ALA A 172 -12.12 -7.46 -2.09
N VAL A 173 -10.91 -7.73 -2.61
CA VAL A 173 -9.97 -6.68 -3.01
C VAL A 173 -10.59 -5.77 -4.07
N ILE A 174 -11.16 -6.34 -5.13
CA ILE A 174 -11.78 -5.57 -6.22
C ILE A 174 -12.95 -4.74 -5.68
N LEU A 175 -13.84 -5.36 -4.91
CA LEU A 175 -15.00 -4.70 -4.31
C LEU A 175 -14.61 -3.50 -3.45
N LEU A 176 -13.52 -3.63 -2.68
CA LEU A 176 -13.12 -2.62 -1.72
C LEU A 176 -12.35 -1.46 -2.36
N HIS A 177 -11.60 -1.69 -3.44
CA HIS A 177 -10.85 -0.60 -4.10
C HIS A 177 -11.60 0.09 -5.25
N LYS A 178 -12.53 -0.61 -5.92
CA LYS A 178 -13.28 -0.11 -7.07
C LYS A 178 -14.06 1.20 -6.84
N PRO A 179 -14.68 1.45 -5.67
CA PRO A 179 -15.36 2.72 -5.42
C PRO A 179 -14.41 3.93 -5.45
N PHE A 180 -13.15 3.74 -5.05
CA PHE A 180 -12.15 4.82 -5.04
C PHE A 180 -11.71 5.20 -6.45
N ASP A 181 -11.59 4.23 -7.35
CA ASP A 181 -11.31 4.47 -8.78
C ASP A 181 -12.44 5.23 -9.46
N ALA A 182 -13.69 4.79 -9.22
CA ALA A 182 -14.89 5.44 -9.75
C ALA A 182 -15.01 6.89 -9.24
N MET A 183 -14.67 7.10 -7.97
CA MET A 183 -14.58 8.43 -7.38
C MET A 183 -13.54 9.31 -8.10
N ALA A 184 -12.34 8.79 -8.37
CA ALA A 184 -11.28 9.54 -9.04
C ALA A 184 -11.69 10.00 -10.46
N ILE A 185 -12.36 9.15 -11.24
CA ILE A 185 -12.92 9.53 -12.54
C ILE A 185 -13.96 10.64 -12.35
N GLY A 186 -14.88 10.47 -11.41
CA GLY A 186 -15.96 11.43 -11.16
C GLY A 186 -15.49 12.80 -10.70
N THR A 187 -14.45 12.87 -9.86
CA THR A 187 -13.85 14.12 -9.37
C THR A 187 -13.10 14.86 -10.47
N LEU A 188 -12.29 14.15 -11.27
CA LEU A 188 -11.56 14.75 -12.40
C LEU A 188 -12.50 15.29 -13.49
N MET A 189 -13.60 14.59 -13.79
CA MET A 189 -14.64 15.12 -14.69
C MET A 189 -15.29 16.38 -14.14
N ALA A 190 -15.59 16.39 -12.83
CA ALA A 190 -16.23 17.53 -12.19
C ALA A 190 -15.31 18.75 -12.23
N ALA A 191 -14.02 18.56 -11.93
CA ALA A 191 -12.99 19.59 -12.04
C ALA A 191 -12.83 20.10 -13.48
N SER A 192 -13.05 19.23 -14.47
CA SER A 192 -13.04 19.57 -15.91
C SER A 192 -14.37 20.17 -16.41
N GLY A 193 -15.33 20.48 -15.52
CA GLY A 193 -16.59 21.16 -15.85
C GLY A 193 -17.70 20.26 -16.42
N TRP A 194 -17.57 18.93 -16.36
CA TRP A 194 -18.57 18.03 -16.92
C TRP A 194 -19.85 17.95 -16.07
N SER A 195 -20.99 17.85 -16.76
CA SER A 195 -22.31 17.73 -16.13
C SER A 195 -22.43 16.47 -15.26
N ARG A 196 -23.35 16.51 -14.27
CA ARG A 196 -23.63 15.34 -13.42
C ARG A 196 -24.06 14.13 -14.24
N SER A 197 -24.87 14.33 -15.27
CA SER A 197 -25.34 13.25 -16.15
C SER A 197 -24.20 12.58 -16.91
N ALA A 198 -23.28 13.37 -17.49
CA ALA A 198 -22.12 12.82 -18.19
C ALA A 198 -21.22 12.00 -17.25
N ARG A 199 -21.02 12.47 -16.01
CA ARG A 199 -20.29 11.73 -14.98
C ARG A 199 -20.94 10.40 -14.60
N HIS A 200 -22.26 10.38 -14.47
CA HIS A 200 -22.98 9.13 -14.20
C HIS A 200 -22.81 8.13 -15.34
N TRP A 201 -22.95 8.56 -16.60
CA TRP A 201 -22.75 7.69 -17.75
C TRP A 201 -21.32 7.18 -17.88
N ALA A 202 -20.33 8.02 -17.61
CA ALA A 202 -18.93 7.59 -17.55
C ALA A 202 -18.71 6.53 -16.45
N ASN A 203 -19.31 6.70 -15.27
CA ASN A 203 -19.21 5.71 -14.20
C ASN A 203 -19.92 4.39 -14.55
N VAL A 204 -21.08 4.45 -15.21
CA VAL A 204 -21.77 3.25 -15.71
C VAL A 204 -20.87 2.49 -16.69
N LEU A 205 -20.26 3.19 -17.65
CA LEU A 205 -19.34 2.57 -18.61
C LEU A 205 -18.12 1.95 -17.90
N PHE A 206 -17.54 2.66 -16.93
CA PHE A 206 -16.42 2.19 -16.13
C PHE A 206 -16.77 0.95 -15.28
N ALA A 207 -17.99 0.87 -14.76
CA ALA A 207 -18.47 -0.25 -13.96
C ALA A 207 -18.61 -1.54 -14.80
N LEU A 208 -18.82 -1.43 -16.11
CA LEU A 208 -18.90 -2.58 -17.03
C LEU A 208 -17.53 -3.20 -17.37
N ALA A 209 -16.43 -2.55 -17.03
CA ALA A 209 -15.08 -3.05 -17.30
C ALA A 209 -14.82 -4.43 -16.65
N ILE A 210 -15.23 -4.63 -15.40
CA ILE A 210 -15.03 -5.91 -14.69
C ILE A 210 -15.83 -7.04 -15.35
N PRO A 211 -17.16 -6.92 -15.57
CA PRO A 211 -17.92 -7.92 -16.32
C PRO A 211 -17.32 -8.23 -17.69
N LEU A 212 -16.86 -7.20 -18.42
CA LEU A 212 -16.22 -7.40 -19.72
C LEU A 212 -14.93 -8.20 -19.59
N GLY A 213 -14.07 -7.90 -18.61
CA GLY A 213 -12.86 -8.67 -18.33
C GLY A 213 -13.15 -10.14 -18.01
N VAL A 214 -14.21 -10.41 -17.23
CA VAL A 214 -14.67 -11.77 -16.93
C VAL A 214 -15.08 -12.51 -18.21
N VAL A 215 -15.85 -11.86 -19.08
CA VAL A 215 -16.26 -12.43 -20.38
C VAL A 215 -15.05 -12.70 -21.27
N LEU A 216 -14.10 -11.77 -21.35
CA LEU A 216 -12.88 -11.91 -22.15
C LEU A 216 -12.03 -13.09 -21.69
N PHE A 217 -11.86 -13.28 -20.37
CA PHE A 217 -11.14 -14.44 -19.86
C PHE A 217 -11.85 -15.76 -20.20
N ASN A 218 -13.17 -15.84 -19.96
CA ASN A 218 -13.93 -17.06 -20.24
C ASN A 218 -13.92 -17.41 -21.73
N PHE A 219 -14.03 -16.41 -22.61
CA PHE A 219 -13.91 -16.58 -24.05
C PHE A 219 -12.49 -17.04 -24.43
N GLY A 220 -11.45 -16.40 -23.89
CA GLY A 220 -10.06 -16.82 -24.13
C GLY A 220 -9.82 -18.27 -23.68
N ALA A 221 -10.35 -18.65 -22.53
CA ALA A 221 -10.25 -20.00 -21.98
C ALA A 221 -10.98 -21.04 -22.84
N SER A 222 -12.15 -20.70 -23.41
CA SER A 222 -12.86 -21.63 -24.30
C SER A 222 -12.13 -21.85 -25.64
N GLN A 223 -11.43 -20.82 -26.13
CA GLN A 223 -10.69 -20.89 -27.40
C GLN A 223 -9.33 -21.62 -27.28
N LEU A 224 -8.76 -21.70 -26.08
CA LEU A 224 -7.42 -22.23 -25.81
C LEU A 224 -7.48 -23.59 -25.09
N THR A 225 -8.36 -24.48 -25.54
CA THR A 225 -8.65 -25.78 -24.90
C THR A 225 -7.61 -26.89 -25.17
N GLU A 226 -6.55 -26.60 -25.95
CA GLU A 226 -5.50 -27.58 -26.26
C GLU A 226 -4.63 -27.91 -25.01
N PRO A 227 -4.21 -29.19 -24.85
CA PRO A 227 -3.35 -29.60 -23.74
C PRO A 227 -2.01 -28.84 -23.75
N GLY A 228 -1.72 -28.10 -22.67
CA GLY A 228 -0.47 -27.36 -22.49
C GLY A 228 -0.60 -25.83 -22.45
N HIS A 229 -1.79 -25.27 -22.68
CA HIS A 229 -2.02 -23.85 -22.47
C HIS A 229 -2.24 -23.52 -20.99
N HIS A 230 -1.24 -22.88 -20.40
CA HIS A 230 -1.27 -22.37 -19.02
C HIS A 230 -1.97 -21.00 -18.92
N LEU A 231 -3.12 -20.80 -19.58
CA LEU A 231 -3.81 -19.50 -19.59
C LEU A 231 -4.19 -19.06 -18.18
N LEU A 232 -4.61 -20.02 -17.34
CA LEU A 232 -4.94 -19.79 -15.94
C LEU A 232 -3.71 -19.29 -15.17
N GLY A 233 -2.58 -19.99 -15.26
CA GLY A 233 -1.32 -19.57 -14.64
C GLY A 233 -0.84 -18.20 -15.13
N VAL A 234 -0.97 -17.92 -16.44
CA VAL A 234 -0.64 -16.61 -17.03
C VAL A 234 -1.49 -15.51 -16.40
N ALA A 235 -2.82 -15.68 -16.37
CA ALA A 235 -3.74 -14.70 -15.83
C ALA A 235 -3.49 -14.43 -14.33
N LEU A 236 -3.28 -15.49 -13.54
CA LEU A 236 -3.00 -15.38 -12.10
C LEU A 236 -1.67 -14.69 -11.82
N ALA A 237 -0.58 -15.09 -12.48
CA ALA A 237 0.73 -14.47 -12.30
C ALA A 237 0.74 -13.01 -12.75
N PHE A 238 0.18 -12.73 -13.94
CA PHE A 238 0.07 -11.36 -14.45
C PHE A 238 -0.71 -10.46 -13.50
N THR A 239 -1.83 -10.95 -12.96
CA THR A 239 -2.62 -10.24 -11.94
C THR A 239 -1.83 -10.04 -10.64
N ALA A 240 -1.08 -11.04 -10.19
CA ALA A 240 -0.24 -10.87 -8.99
C ALA A 240 0.74 -9.70 -9.18
N GLY A 241 1.30 -9.54 -10.38
CA GLY A 241 2.14 -8.41 -10.75
C GLY A 241 1.42 -7.07 -10.73
N THR A 242 0.20 -7.02 -11.28
CA THR A 242 -0.59 -5.78 -11.33
C THR A 242 -1.00 -5.34 -9.91
N PHE A 243 -1.46 -6.27 -9.07
CA PHE A 243 -1.79 -6.00 -7.67
C PHE A 243 -0.57 -5.57 -6.86
N LEU A 244 0.60 -6.18 -7.10
CA LEU A 244 1.84 -5.78 -6.46
C LEU A 244 2.25 -4.35 -6.85
N CYS A 245 2.09 -3.97 -8.12
CA CYS A 245 2.38 -2.61 -8.58
C CYS A 245 1.45 -1.58 -7.93
N ILE A 246 0.15 -1.87 -7.87
CA ILE A 246 -0.84 -0.96 -7.26
C ILE A 246 -0.61 -0.85 -5.76
N ALA A 247 -0.42 -1.98 -5.07
CA ALA A 247 -0.09 -1.96 -3.65
C ALA A 247 1.18 -1.15 -3.38
N ALA A 248 2.22 -1.29 -4.22
CA ALA A 248 3.44 -0.51 -4.09
C ALA A 248 3.21 1.00 -4.35
N SER A 249 2.42 1.36 -5.36
CA SER A 249 2.12 2.76 -5.69
C SER A 249 1.28 3.45 -4.61
N ASP A 250 0.39 2.70 -3.94
CA ASP A 250 -0.46 3.24 -2.88
C ASP A 250 0.26 3.31 -1.52
N LEU A 251 1.15 2.34 -1.25
CA LEU A 251 1.93 2.31 -0.01
C LEU A 251 3.10 3.28 -0.01
N LEU A 252 3.73 3.53 -1.16
CA LEU A 252 4.96 4.34 -1.21
C LEU A 252 4.73 5.81 -0.77
N PRO A 253 3.70 6.54 -1.24
CA PRO A 253 3.40 7.88 -0.74
C PRO A 253 3.07 7.88 0.75
N GLU A 254 2.38 6.84 1.22
CA GLU A 254 2.03 6.70 2.63
C GLU A 254 3.27 6.58 3.52
N LEU A 255 4.23 5.75 3.10
CA LEU A 255 5.51 5.59 3.77
C LEU A 255 6.36 6.87 3.74
N GLN A 256 6.29 7.64 2.65
CA GLN A 256 7.13 8.82 2.42
C GLN A 256 6.59 10.08 3.10
N PHE A 257 5.29 10.37 3.01
CA PHE A 257 4.75 11.71 3.29
C PHE A 257 3.93 11.81 4.58
N HIS A 258 3.47 10.71 5.17
CA HIS A 258 2.54 10.75 6.31
C HIS A 258 3.19 10.32 7.63
N SER A 259 3.91 11.23 8.29
CA SER A 259 4.55 11.02 9.61
C SER A 259 3.59 10.89 10.79
N HIS A 260 2.39 11.47 10.70
CA HIS A 260 1.55 11.70 11.87
C HIS A 260 0.58 10.54 12.20
N ASP A 261 0.34 9.57 11.31
CA ASP A 261 -0.60 8.44 11.53
C ASP A 261 0.03 7.04 11.29
N ARG A 262 1.36 6.93 11.19
CA ARG A 262 2.10 5.73 10.72
C ARG A 262 1.73 4.42 11.40
N VAL A 263 1.34 4.49 12.66
CA VAL A 263 0.94 3.34 13.47
C VAL A 263 -0.35 2.72 12.97
N LYS A 264 -1.38 3.54 12.73
CA LYS A 264 -2.69 3.08 12.23
C LYS A 264 -2.54 2.52 10.82
N LEU A 265 -1.71 3.15 10.00
CA LEU A 265 -1.46 2.77 8.61
C LEU A 265 -0.65 1.47 8.52
N SER A 266 0.37 1.30 9.37
CA SER A 266 1.14 0.06 9.46
C SER A 266 0.30 -1.10 10.00
N ALA A 267 -0.59 -0.84 10.96
CA ALA A 267 -1.55 -1.84 11.43
C ALA A 267 -2.59 -2.23 10.35
N ALA A 268 -3.06 -1.26 9.56
CA ALA A 268 -3.92 -1.50 8.41
C ALA A 268 -3.22 -2.35 7.33
N LEU A 269 -1.94 -2.09 7.07
CA LEU A 269 -1.09 -2.84 6.14
C LEU A 269 -0.85 -4.30 6.60
N LEU A 270 -0.55 -4.50 7.88
CA LEU A 270 -0.28 -5.83 8.45
C LEU A 270 -1.54 -6.69 8.59
N GLY A 271 -2.74 -6.10 8.47
CA GLY A 271 -4.03 -6.76 8.69
C GLY A 271 -4.11 -8.16 8.06
N GLN A 272 -4.20 -8.27 6.74
CA GLN A 272 -4.37 -9.59 6.10
C GLN A 272 -3.13 -10.49 6.19
N PRO A 273 -1.89 -10.06 5.91
CA PRO A 273 -0.74 -10.96 5.94
C PRO A 273 -0.45 -11.53 7.34
N ALA A 274 -0.56 -10.71 8.39
CA ALA A 274 -0.37 -11.19 9.77
C ALA A 274 -1.53 -12.06 10.22
N ILE A 275 -2.78 -11.72 9.86
CA ILE A 275 -3.95 -12.56 10.15
C ILE A 275 -3.87 -13.90 9.41
N GLN A 276 -3.40 -13.92 8.17
CA GLN A 276 -3.25 -15.15 7.38
C GLN A 276 -2.10 -16.01 7.90
N ALA A 277 -0.94 -15.43 8.23
CA ALA A 277 0.15 -16.16 8.86
C ALA A 277 -0.28 -16.74 10.21
N LEU A 278 -1.01 -15.97 11.02
CA LEU A 278 -1.56 -16.43 12.29
C LEU A 278 -2.63 -17.50 12.10
N ARG A 279 -3.53 -17.34 11.12
CA ARG A 279 -4.58 -18.32 10.80
C ARG A 279 -3.96 -19.63 10.32
N ARG A 280 -2.96 -19.57 9.45
CA ARG A 280 -2.20 -20.74 8.99
C ARG A 280 -1.53 -21.44 10.16
N TYR A 281 -0.87 -20.69 11.04
CA TYR A 281 -0.33 -21.27 12.27
C TYR A 281 -1.43 -21.90 13.13
N LEU A 282 -2.57 -21.26 13.35
CA LEU A 282 -3.66 -21.82 14.16
C LEU A 282 -4.31 -23.07 13.55
N GLN A 283 -4.38 -23.16 12.22
CA GLN A 283 -5.07 -24.24 11.50
C GLN A 283 -4.16 -25.42 11.15
N GLU A 284 -2.91 -25.15 10.77
CA GLU A 284 -1.97 -26.17 10.27
C GLU A 284 -0.84 -26.40 11.28
N GLY A 285 -0.21 -25.33 11.76
CA GLY A 285 1.01 -25.42 12.56
C GLY A 285 0.77 -25.86 14.01
N ARG A 286 -0.17 -25.22 14.70
CA ARG A 286 -0.45 -25.43 16.12
C ARG A 286 -1.04 -26.82 16.38
N PRO A 287 -1.97 -27.36 15.56
CA PRO A 287 -2.45 -28.73 15.75
C PRO A 287 -1.35 -29.77 15.56
N ALA A 288 -0.43 -29.58 14.60
CA ALA A 288 0.70 -30.48 14.37
C ALA A 288 1.73 -30.51 15.51
N LEU A 289 1.69 -29.52 16.40
CA LEU A 289 2.56 -29.44 17.58
C LEU A 289 1.92 -30.02 18.84
N LEU A 290 0.60 -30.28 18.84
CA LEU A 290 -0.10 -30.82 20.02
C LEU A 290 -0.16 -32.35 19.89
N ASP A 291 0.33 -33.08 20.90
CA ASP A 291 0.17 -34.54 20.96
C ASP A 291 -1.32 -34.94 21.02
N GLU A 292 -1.68 -36.05 20.38
CA GLU A 292 -3.01 -36.68 20.50
C GLU A 292 -3.29 -37.03 21.98
N GLY A 293 -4.05 -36.18 22.68
CA GLY A 293 -4.44 -36.38 24.07
C GLY A 293 -4.09 -35.25 25.05
N SER A 294 -3.39 -34.20 24.59
CA SER A 294 -3.09 -33.03 25.43
C SER A 294 -4.27 -32.03 25.43
N GLU A 295 -5.28 -32.27 26.26
CA GLU A 295 -6.36 -31.31 26.51
C GLU A 295 -5.79 -30.00 27.09
N PRO A 296 -6.05 -28.83 26.49
CA PRO A 296 -5.63 -27.56 27.07
C PRO A 296 -6.43 -27.28 28.34
N ALA A 297 -5.74 -27.14 29.47
CA ALA A 297 -6.35 -26.68 30.71
C ALA A 297 -7.14 -25.37 30.44
N ALA A 298 -8.46 -25.44 30.60
CA ALA A 298 -9.39 -24.36 30.29
C ALA A 298 -8.94 -23.05 30.99
N GLY A 299 -8.68 -22.02 30.18
CA GLY A 299 -8.46 -20.65 30.66
C GLY A 299 -7.04 -20.06 30.51
N LYS A 300 -6.02 -20.81 30.05
CA LYS A 300 -4.65 -20.29 29.84
C LYS A 300 -3.93 -20.81 28.59
N ALA A 301 -4.64 -21.01 27.48
CA ALA A 301 -3.99 -21.42 26.23
C ALA A 301 -3.12 -20.27 25.68
N ARG A 302 -1.79 -20.38 25.84
CA ARG A 302 -0.85 -19.46 25.20
C ARG A 302 -0.85 -19.70 23.68
N LEU A 303 -0.72 -18.60 22.93
CA LEU A 303 -0.86 -18.62 21.47
C LEU A 303 0.24 -19.43 20.78
N PHE A 304 1.51 -19.19 21.12
CA PHE A 304 2.67 -19.81 20.47
C PHE A 304 3.24 -20.99 21.27
N LEU A 305 3.45 -22.13 20.58
CA LEU A 305 3.97 -23.39 21.13
C LEU A 305 5.37 -23.70 20.58
N ASN A 306 6.15 -24.49 21.32
CA ASN A 306 7.41 -25.07 20.86
C ASN A 306 7.18 -26.38 20.09
N ASP A 307 8.27 -26.99 19.63
CA ASP A 307 8.32 -28.28 18.93
C ASP A 307 7.86 -29.49 19.78
N GLN A 308 7.69 -29.29 21.09
CA GLN A 308 7.17 -30.29 22.04
C GLN A 308 5.71 -30.00 22.45
N GLY A 309 5.01 -29.08 21.76
CA GLY A 309 3.62 -28.73 22.06
C GLY A 309 3.41 -27.90 23.33
N GLN A 310 4.49 -27.54 24.02
CA GLN A 310 4.44 -26.73 25.21
C GLN A 310 4.48 -25.24 24.85
N PRO A 311 3.88 -24.36 25.66
CA PRO A 311 4.01 -22.93 25.43
C PRO A 311 5.46 -22.48 25.35
N ILE A 312 5.79 -21.59 24.40
CA ILE A 312 7.13 -21.01 24.35
C ILE A 312 7.37 -20.22 25.65
N ALA A 313 8.19 -20.80 26.52
CA ALA A 313 8.42 -20.29 27.87
C ALA A 313 9.61 -19.32 27.95
N SER A 314 10.49 -19.32 26.94
CA SER A 314 11.76 -18.59 26.99
C SER A 314 12.01 -17.74 25.74
N ALA A 315 12.49 -16.52 25.96
CA ALA A 315 12.98 -15.63 24.90
C ALA A 315 14.15 -16.25 24.11
N LYS A 316 14.92 -17.16 24.72
CA LYS A 316 16.02 -17.86 24.06
C LYS A 316 15.54 -18.74 22.90
N THR A 317 14.38 -19.38 23.05
CA THR A 317 13.76 -20.18 21.99
C THR A 317 13.41 -19.31 20.79
N ILE A 318 12.86 -18.12 21.03
CA ILE A 318 12.56 -17.14 19.98
C ILE A 318 13.84 -16.68 19.27
N SER A 319 14.91 -16.41 20.01
CA SER A 319 16.21 -16.06 19.42
C SER A 319 16.76 -17.18 18.53
N ASN A 320 16.71 -18.44 18.97
CA ASN A 320 17.17 -19.58 18.16
C ASN A 320 16.34 -19.76 16.88
N ILE A 321 15.01 -19.55 16.97
CA ILE A 321 14.13 -19.57 15.80
C ILE A 321 14.51 -18.44 14.83
N LEU A 322 14.76 -17.24 15.35
CA LEU A 322 15.20 -16.11 14.55
C LEU A 322 16.53 -16.40 13.84
N ASP A 323 17.51 -16.94 14.56
CA ASP A 323 18.83 -17.30 14.00
C ASP A 323 18.71 -18.30 12.84
N LYS A 324 17.80 -19.27 12.97
CA LYS A 324 17.50 -20.23 11.89
C LYS A 324 17.00 -19.51 10.64
N TYR A 325 16.04 -18.60 10.78
CA TYR A 325 15.47 -17.89 9.62
C TYR A 325 16.42 -16.86 9.02
N LEU A 326 17.26 -16.20 9.85
CA LEU A 326 18.33 -15.33 9.36
C LEU A 326 19.32 -16.10 8.49
N ALA A 327 19.69 -17.32 8.91
CA ALA A 327 20.57 -18.18 8.12
C ALA A 327 19.93 -18.64 6.80
N LEU A 328 18.62 -18.94 6.78
CA LEU A 328 17.90 -19.31 5.56
C LEU A 328 17.74 -18.13 4.58
N ALA A 329 17.67 -16.90 5.09
CA ALA A 329 17.50 -15.69 4.31
C ALA A 329 18.83 -15.03 3.89
N ASP A 330 19.97 -15.64 4.19
CA ASP A 330 21.32 -15.08 3.99
C ASP A 330 21.52 -13.69 4.64
N LEU A 331 20.91 -13.51 5.82
CA LEU A 331 20.98 -12.26 6.60
C LEU A 331 21.97 -12.38 7.77
N PRO A 332 22.51 -11.25 8.27
CA PRO A 332 23.52 -11.26 9.33
C PRO A 332 23.01 -11.89 10.63
N ARG A 333 23.77 -12.83 11.21
CA ARG A 333 23.42 -13.57 12.45
C ARG A 333 23.48 -12.76 13.75
N HIS A 334 23.73 -11.45 13.70
CA HIS A 334 23.72 -10.58 14.88
C HIS A 334 22.36 -9.90 15.10
N VAL A 335 21.37 -10.19 14.26
CA VAL A 335 20.00 -9.67 14.40
C VAL A 335 19.28 -10.45 15.50
N THR A 336 18.98 -9.77 16.60
CA THR A 336 18.24 -10.32 17.75
C THR A 336 16.79 -9.82 17.76
N PRO A 337 15.88 -10.39 18.58
CA PRO A 337 14.55 -9.81 18.78
C PRO A 337 14.61 -8.35 19.28
N HIS A 338 15.66 -7.99 20.05
CA HIS A 338 15.91 -6.61 20.45
C HIS A 338 16.36 -5.75 19.27
N THR A 339 17.23 -6.26 18.39
CA THR A 339 17.64 -5.58 17.15
C THR A 339 16.44 -5.34 16.25
N LEU A 340 15.56 -6.33 16.06
CA LEU A 340 14.34 -6.16 15.26
C LEU A 340 13.40 -5.13 15.87
N ARG A 341 13.21 -5.16 17.19
CA ARG A 341 12.41 -4.16 17.91
C ARG A 341 13.04 -2.76 17.82
N HIS A 342 14.36 -2.67 17.91
CA HIS A 342 15.10 -1.42 17.81
C HIS A 342 15.07 -0.87 16.39
N SER A 343 15.27 -1.71 15.37
CA SER A 343 15.10 -1.32 13.97
C SER A 343 13.67 -0.87 13.71
N PHE A 344 12.65 -1.56 14.23
CA PHE A 344 11.26 -1.13 14.15
C PHE A 344 11.04 0.23 14.83
N ALA A 345 11.55 0.42 16.05
CA ALA A 345 11.44 1.68 16.79
C ALA A 345 12.19 2.84 16.09
N THR A 346 13.42 2.59 15.64
CA THR A 346 14.27 3.55 14.94
C THR A 346 13.68 3.89 13.57
N HIS A 347 13.16 2.93 12.81
CA HIS A 347 12.47 3.23 11.55
C HIS A 347 11.19 4.05 11.76
N LEU A 348 10.44 3.80 12.83
CA LEU A 348 9.29 4.64 13.19
C LEU A 348 9.73 6.07 13.55
N LEU A 349 10.78 6.21 14.37
CA LEU A 349 11.30 7.52 14.80
C LEU A 349 12.01 8.30 13.68
N GLU A 350 12.80 7.65 12.84
CA GLU A 350 13.42 8.24 11.63
C GLU A 350 12.35 8.65 10.63
N GLY A 351 11.24 7.92 10.63
CA GLY A 351 10.00 8.27 9.95
C GLY A 351 9.21 9.42 10.60
N GLY A 352 9.66 9.98 11.72
CA GLY A 352 8.97 11.08 12.38
C GLY A 352 7.71 10.67 13.16
N ALA A 353 7.53 9.38 13.47
CA ALA A 353 6.54 8.97 14.46
C ALA A 353 6.89 9.61 15.82
N ASP A 354 5.88 10.06 16.55
CA ASP A 354 6.12 10.61 17.87
C ASP A 354 6.55 9.51 18.86
N LEU A 355 7.41 9.88 19.80
CA LEU A 355 8.03 8.95 20.73
C LEU A 355 7.01 8.25 21.64
N ARG A 356 5.84 8.85 21.86
CA ARG A 356 4.79 8.31 22.72
C ARG A 356 4.01 7.21 22.02
N SER A 357 3.67 7.40 20.74
CA SER A 357 3.07 6.38 19.88
C SER A 357 4.00 5.17 19.70
N VAL A 358 5.31 5.40 19.58
CA VAL A 358 6.30 4.32 19.53
C VAL A 358 6.37 3.57 20.87
N GLN A 359 6.26 4.27 22.00
CA GLN A 359 6.25 3.65 23.33
C GLN A 359 5.01 2.78 23.59
N GLU A 360 3.83 3.25 23.22
CA GLU A 360 2.58 2.51 23.36
C GLU A 360 2.60 1.22 22.53
N LEU A 361 3.08 1.29 21.29
CA LEU A 361 3.24 0.13 20.42
C LEU A 361 4.24 -0.92 20.92
N LEU A 362 5.28 -0.47 21.62
CA LEU A 362 6.33 -1.34 22.14
C LEU A 362 6.00 -1.91 23.53
N GLY A 363 4.92 -1.45 24.16
CA GLY A 363 4.38 -2.01 25.40
C GLY A 363 5.28 -1.79 26.63
N HIS A 364 6.00 -0.67 26.71
CA HIS A 364 6.89 -0.38 27.86
C HIS A 364 6.13 0.30 29.02
N GLU A 365 6.20 -0.30 30.22
CA GLU A 365 5.57 0.20 31.46
C GLU A 365 6.46 1.18 32.28
N SER A 366 7.71 1.45 31.86
CA SER A 366 8.63 2.34 32.62
C SER A 366 9.65 3.09 31.74
N LEU A 367 9.74 4.40 31.98
CA LEU A 367 10.60 5.40 31.31
C LEU A 367 12.04 5.42 31.87
N GLN A 368 12.88 4.43 31.55
CA GLN A 368 14.32 4.50 31.91
C GLN A 368 15.32 4.24 30.78
N THR A 369 14.91 4.09 29.53
CA THR A 369 15.83 3.95 28.38
C THR A 369 15.63 5.00 27.28
N THR A 370 14.84 6.05 27.55
CA THR A 370 14.43 7.06 26.56
C THR A 370 15.47 8.16 26.30
N THR A 371 16.52 8.26 27.13
CA THR A 371 17.44 9.43 27.10
C THR A 371 18.44 9.43 25.95
N LEU A 372 18.58 8.32 25.20
CA LEU A 372 19.46 8.27 24.03
C LEU A 372 18.81 8.87 22.77
N TYR A 373 17.47 8.99 22.72
CA TYR A 373 16.75 9.39 21.50
C TYR A 373 16.47 10.89 21.38
N THR A 374 16.58 11.65 22.47
CA THR A 374 16.52 13.12 22.45
C THR A 374 17.73 13.76 21.75
N HIS A 375 18.86 13.06 21.68
CA HIS A 375 20.08 13.60 21.09
C HIS A 375 20.13 13.55 19.55
N VAL A 376 19.30 12.71 18.92
CA VAL A 376 19.20 12.61 17.46
C VAL A 376 18.32 13.72 16.88
N SER A 377 17.24 14.09 17.59
CA SER A 377 16.34 15.20 17.21
C SER A 377 17.06 16.55 17.24
N THR A 378 17.87 16.81 18.27
CA THR A 378 18.58 18.10 18.44
C THR A 378 19.70 18.33 17.42
N ARG A 379 20.37 17.27 16.95
CA ARG A 379 21.42 17.39 15.91
C ARG A 379 20.85 17.73 14.53
N ARG A 380 19.64 17.23 14.22
CA ARG A 380 18.92 17.52 12.97
C ARG A 380 18.29 18.91 12.99
N LEU A 381 17.68 19.32 14.11
CA LEU A 381 17.12 20.67 14.25
C LEU A 381 18.21 21.76 14.11
N ARG A 382 19.40 21.54 14.68
CA ARG A 382 20.55 22.46 14.49
C ARG A 382 21.02 22.53 13.04
N GLY A 383 21.07 21.40 12.33
CA GLY A 383 21.45 21.36 10.92
C GLY A 383 20.46 22.10 10.01
N THR A 384 19.15 21.91 10.22
CA THR A 384 18.10 22.60 9.45
C THR A 384 18.03 24.09 9.79
N VAL A 385 18.19 24.47 11.06
CA VAL A 385 18.23 25.88 11.47
C VAL A 385 19.49 26.57 10.91
N GLN A 386 20.66 25.93 10.93
CA GLN A 386 21.87 26.52 10.33
C GLN A 386 21.79 26.62 8.80
N ALA A 387 21.13 25.68 8.12
CA ALA A 387 20.95 25.71 6.67
C ALA A 387 19.86 26.70 6.19
N ALA A 388 18.86 26.98 7.04
CA ALA A 388 17.73 27.84 6.70
C ALA A 388 17.81 29.27 7.30
N HIS A 389 18.75 29.54 8.21
CA HIS A 389 18.83 30.86 8.85
C HIS A 389 19.44 31.92 7.92
N PRO A 390 18.75 33.06 7.66
CA PRO A 390 19.19 34.08 6.70
C PRO A 390 20.59 34.69 6.97
N ARG A 391 21.07 34.64 8.22
CA ARG A 391 22.43 35.11 8.59
C ARG A 391 23.55 34.08 8.38
N ALA A 392 23.26 32.83 8.03
CA ALA A 392 24.30 31.84 7.70
C ALA A 392 24.89 32.05 6.30
N ARG A 393 24.17 32.79 5.43
CA ARG A 393 24.63 33.27 4.11
C ARG A 393 24.73 34.79 4.11
N ALA A 394 25.61 35.37 4.93
CA ALA A 394 26.13 36.70 4.62
C ALA A 394 27.32 36.52 3.66
N PRO A 395 27.33 37.16 2.47
CA PRO A 395 28.49 37.12 1.60
C PRO A 395 29.65 37.86 2.26
N GLU A 396 30.86 37.31 2.15
CA GLU A 396 32.09 38.08 2.29
C GLU A 396 31.96 39.35 1.42
N ALA A 397 31.84 40.51 2.08
CA ALA A 397 31.86 41.78 1.41
C ALA A 397 33.29 42.04 0.90
N THR A 398 33.52 41.75 -0.38
CA THR A 398 34.60 42.32 -1.17
C THR A 398 34.56 43.86 -1.06
N GLY A 399 35.66 44.46 -0.59
CA GLY A 399 35.94 45.88 -0.81
C GLY A 399 36.23 46.73 0.42
N ALA A 400 37.25 46.37 1.21
CA ALA A 400 37.95 47.35 2.04
C ALA A 400 39.42 47.41 1.61
N ARG A 401 39.81 48.56 1.07
CA ARG A 401 41.19 48.95 0.72
C ARG A 401 42.07 48.85 1.98
N PRO A 402 43.29 48.30 1.94
CA PRO A 402 44.17 48.35 3.09
C PRO A 402 44.57 49.81 3.37
N PRO A 403 44.46 50.31 4.62
CA PRO A 403 45.17 51.52 5.02
C PRO A 403 46.68 51.19 5.06
N GLY A 404 47.49 52.13 4.57
CA GLY A 404 48.91 51.94 4.32
C GLY A 404 49.72 51.47 5.52
N GLU A 405 50.62 50.53 5.25
CA GLU A 405 51.90 50.44 5.94
C GLU A 405 52.77 51.61 5.47
N ASP A 406 52.74 52.70 6.24
CA ASP A 406 53.91 53.57 6.36
C ASP A 406 54.84 52.95 7.41
N ALA A 407 56.10 52.80 7.02
CA ALA A 407 57.19 52.27 7.81
C ALA A 407 57.49 53.12 9.05
N GLY A 408 57.88 52.44 10.14
CA GLY A 408 58.57 53.04 11.28
C GLY A 408 58.58 52.07 12.46
N GLU A 409 59.57 51.18 12.57
CA GLU A 409 60.83 51.40 13.30
C GLU A 409 60.76 51.15 14.83
N TRP A 410 61.59 50.17 15.25
CA TRP A 410 62.29 50.01 16.54
C TRP A 410 61.56 49.55 17.83
N GLN A 411 61.96 48.33 18.25
CA GLN A 411 62.54 47.99 19.57
C GLN A 411 61.84 48.51 20.84
N LYS A 412 61.27 47.62 21.66
CA LYS A 412 61.92 46.86 22.75
C LYS A 412 60.89 46.06 23.55
#